data_AF-A0A961QQU7-F1
#
_entry.id   AF-A0A961QQU7-F1
#
_cell.length_a   1.000
_cell.length_b   1.000
_cell.length_c   1.000
_cell.angle_alpha   90.00
_cell.angle_beta   90.00
_cell.angle_gamma   90.00
#
_symmetry.space_group_name_H-M   'P 1'
#
loop_
_entity.id
_entity.type
_entity.pdbx_description
1 polymer ?
#
loop_
_entity_poly.entity_id
_entity_poly.type
_entity_poly.pdbx_seq_one_letter_code
_entity_poly.pdbx_strand_id
1 'polypeptide(L)'
;APEESPADRLRRFAPLLKIHPEHEETRLLRAELNIAAEDFPGARRALGDVIETHPTQRSLAIMAAVERGEGADDAVVRGWLARALTASRGPQWCCDKCQNIQASWGPVCDNCAGFDTLSWREPAQTAAPLPHGAEMLPLIVGRPTPEPEPEPDPETAEEILEAELNEDPMAEPDAVLAARGAKPEN
;
A
#
# COMPACT_ATOMS: atom_id res chain seq x y z
N ALA A 1 -23.13 -22.86 0.29
CA ALA A 1 -23.71 -24.05 -0.35
C ALA A 1 -22.71 -24.53 -1.41
N PRO A 2 -22.46 -25.85 -1.54
CA PRO A 2 -21.37 -26.35 -2.40
C PRO A 2 -21.52 -26.01 -3.89
N GLU A 3 -22.70 -25.60 -4.34
CA GLU A 3 -23.04 -25.25 -5.74
C GLU A 3 -23.16 -23.72 -5.99
N GLU A 4 -22.74 -22.86 -5.06
CA GLU A 4 -22.89 -21.41 -5.19
C GLU A 4 -21.89 -20.81 -6.19
N SER A 5 -22.38 -20.18 -7.26
CA SER A 5 -21.51 -19.46 -8.21
C SER A 5 -20.91 -18.18 -7.60
N PRO A 6 -19.78 -17.66 -8.13
CA PRO A 6 -19.21 -16.41 -7.64
C PRO A 6 -20.17 -15.22 -7.68
N ALA A 7 -20.96 -15.10 -8.75
CA ALA A 7 -21.97 -14.06 -8.89
C ALA A 7 -23.11 -14.20 -7.84
N ASP A 8 -23.53 -15.43 -7.56
CA ASP A 8 -24.53 -15.69 -6.51
C ASP A 8 -23.98 -15.38 -5.13
N ARG A 9 -22.71 -15.71 -4.88
CA ARG A 9 -22.00 -15.36 -3.65
C ARG A 9 -21.96 -13.85 -3.44
N LEU A 10 -21.58 -13.09 -4.47
CA LEU A 10 -21.56 -11.64 -4.42
C LEU A 10 -22.95 -11.08 -4.09
N ARG A 11 -24.02 -11.62 -4.70
CA ARG A 11 -25.41 -11.25 -4.39
C ARG A 11 -25.80 -11.57 -2.94
N ARG A 12 -25.38 -12.73 -2.41
CA ARG A 12 -25.64 -13.13 -1.03
C ARG A 12 -24.94 -12.24 -0.02
N PHE A 13 -23.73 -11.77 -0.33
CA PHE A 13 -22.96 -10.87 0.54
C PHE A 13 -23.40 -9.40 0.44
N ALA A 14 -24.12 -9.01 -0.61
CA ALA A 14 -24.55 -7.62 -0.82
C ALA A 14 -25.25 -6.95 0.39
N PRO A 15 -26.11 -7.62 1.18
CA PRO A 15 -26.67 -7.03 2.39
C PRO A 15 -25.61 -6.73 3.46
N LEU A 16 -24.61 -7.60 3.64
CA LEU A 16 -23.53 -7.40 4.61
C LEU A 16 -22.60 -6.26 4.19
N LEU A 17 -22.28 -6.19 2.90
CA LEU A 17 -21.42 -5.13 2.35
C LEU A 17 -22.02 -3.72 2.48
N LYS A 18 -23.35 -3.62 2.66
CA LYS A 18 -24.07 -2.35 2.82
C LYS A 18 -24.09 -1.83 4.26
N ILE A 19 -23.78 -2.66 5.26
CA ILE A 19 -23.85 -2.26 6.68
C ILE A 19 -22.77 -1.21 6.98
N HIS A 20 -21.53 -1.46 6.55
CA HIS A 20 -20.40 -0.55 6.71
C HIS A 20 -19.56 -0.50 5.43
N PRO A 21 -20.03 0.20 4.36
CA PRO A 21 -19.42 0.14 3.03
C PRO A 21 -17.99 0.68 2.98
N GLU A 22 -17.67 1.63 3.86
CA GLU A 22 -16.36 2.30 3.94
C GLU A 22 -15.39 1.62 4.90
N HIS A 23 -15.84 0.61 5.65
CA HIS A 23 -14.95 -0.11 6.54
C HIS A 23 -13.95 -0.94 5.73
N GLU A 24 -12.67 -0.92 6.12
CA GLU A 24 -11.58 -1.60 5.41
C GLU A 24 -11.90 -3.07 5.13
N GLU A 25 -12.32 -3.83 6.14
CA GLU A 25 -12.70 -5.24 5.98
C GLU A 25 -13.82 -5.44 4.93
N THR A 26 -14.77 -4.50 4.84
CA THR A 26 -15.85 -4.55 3.84
C THR A 26 -15.31 -4.33 2.44
N ARG A 27 -14.35 -3.40 2.29
CA ARG A 27 -13.68 -3.11 1.02
C ARG A 27 -12.83 -4.30 0.56
N LEU A 28 -12.03 -4.87 1.46
CA LEU A 28 -11.21 -6.07 1.20
C LEU A 28 -12.07 -7.27 0.80
N LEU A 29 -13.13 -7.56 1.56
CA LEU A 29 -14.07 -8.64 1.24
C LEU A 29 -14.75 -8.42 -0.11
N ARG A 30 -15.16 -7.19 -0.41
CA ARG A 30 -15.77 -6.86 -1.71
C ARG A 30 -14.79 -7.05 -2.86
N ALA A 31 -13.53 -6.67 -2.68
CA ALA A 31 -12.49 -6.88 -3.68
C ALA A 31 -12.25 -8.38 -3.95
N GLU A 32 -12.17 -9.20 -2.91
CA GLU A 32 -12.03 -10.66 -3.06
C GLU A 32 -13.24 -11.31 -3.74
N LEU A 33 -14.46 -10.87 -3.41
CA LEU A 33 -15.67 -11.35 -4.07
C LEU A 33 -15.70 -10.98 -5.56
N ASN A 34 -15.24 -9.78 -5.91
CA ASN A 34 -15.11 -9.34 -7.31
C ASN A 34 -14.03 -10.12 -8.05
N ILE A 35 -12.87 -10.39 -7.43
CA ILE A 35 -11.82 -11.27 -8.00
C ILE A 35 -12.38 -12.66 -8.29
N ALA A 36 -13.12 -13.25 -7.33
CA ALA A 36 -13.72 -14.56 -7.52
C ALA A 36 -14.74 -14.59 -8.67
N ALA A 37 -15.36 -13.45 -8.98
CA ALA A 37 -16.27 -13.25 -10.10
C ALA A 37 -15.58 -12.74 -11.37
N GLU A 38 -14.24 -12.67 -11.39
CA GLU A 38 -13.42 -12.15 -12.49
C GLU A 38 -13.72 -10.69 -12.88
N ASP A 39 -14.38 -9.92 -12.00
CA ASP A 39 -14.56 -8.47 -12.14
C ASP A 39 -13.36 -7.74 -11.53
N PHE A 40 -12.21 -7.79 -12.21
CA PHE A 40 -11.00 -7.12 -11.74
C PHE A 40 -11.13 -5.59 -11.63
N PRO A 41 -11.80 -4.89 -12.58
CA PRO A 41 -12.06 -3.45 -12.41
C PRO A 41 -12.96 -3.14 -11.21
N GLY A 42 -13.92 -4.01 -10.90
CA GLY A 42 -14.72 -3.95 -9.67
C GLY A 42 -13.91 -4.21 -8.41
N ALA A 43 -12.95 -5.14 -8.45
CA ALA A 43 -12.06 -5.40 -7.35
C ALA A 43 -11.13 -4.21 -7.06
N ARG A 44 -10.54 -3.60 -8.09
CA ARG A 44 -9.73 -2.37 -7.99
C ARG A 44 -10.51 -1.23 -7.34
N ARG A 45 -11.72 -0.97 -7.84
CA ARG A 45 -12.62 0.06 -7.27
C ARG A 45 -13.02 -0.23 -5.83
N ALA A 46 -13.25 -1.49 -5.49
CA ALA A 46 -13.58 -1.89 -4.13
C ALA A 46 -12.41 -1.70 -3.16
N LEU A 47 -11.19 -1.97 -3.61
CA LEU A 47 -9.97 -1.77 -2.83
C LEU A 47 -9.74 -0.29 -2.50
N GLY A 48 -10.08 0.61 -3.43
CA GLY A 48 -10.04 2.06 -3.20
C GLY A 48 -8.64 2.52 -2.81
N ASP A 49 -8.56 3.33 -1.76
CA ASP A 49 -7.32 3.91 -1.22
C ASP A 49 -6.64 3.04 -0.14
N VAL A 50 -7.11 1.80 0.09
CA VAL A 50 -6.63 0.95 1.19
C VAL A 50 -5.13 0.63 1.06
N ILE A 51 -4.62 0.50 -0.16
CA ILE A 51 -3.19 0.20 -0.39
C ILE A 51 -2.27 1.40 -0.14
N GLU A 52 -2.82 2.62 -0.14
CA GLU A 52 -2.13 3.85 0.22
C GLU A 52 -2.27 4.16 1.71
N THR A 53 -3.46 4.02 2.29
CA THR A 53 -3.74 4.43 3.68
C THR A 53 -3.33 3.38 4.70
N HIS A 54 -3.54 2.09 4.40
CA HIS A 54 -3.27 0.99 5.32
C HIS A 54 -2.83 -0.27 4.56
N PRO A 55 -1.60 -0.28 4.00
CA PRO A 55 -1.09 -1.41 3.26
C PRO A 55 -0.86 -2.62 4.16
N THR A 56 -1.55 -3.72 3.86
CA THR A 56 -1.39 -5.01 4.51
C THR A 56 -0.98 -6.05 3.47
N GLN A 57 -0.47 -7.19 3.94
CA GLN A 57 -0.22 -8.37 3.12
C GLN A 57 -1.44 -8.74 2.28
N ARG A 58 -2.64 -8.68 2.88
CA ARG A 58 -3.89 -8.99 2.22
C ARG A 58 -4.24 -7.96 1.14
N SER A 59 -4.19 -6.66 1.45
CA SER A 59 -4.55 -5.62 0.47
C SER A 59 -3.59 -5.61 -0.73
N LEU A 60 -2.29 -5.81 -0.50
CA LEU A 60 -1.28 -5.90 -1.56
C LEU A 60 -1.38 -7.19 -2.38
N ALA A 61 -1.75 -8.32 -1.77
CA ALA A 61 -2.00 -9.56 -2.49
C ALA A 61 -3.26 -9.48 -3.38
N ILE A 62 -4.32 -8.84 -2.88
CA ILE A 62 -5.52 -8.52 -3.68
C ILE A 62 -5.11 -7.66 -4.87
N MET A 63 -4.32 -6.62 -4.65
CA MET A 63 -3.83 -5.75 -5.73
C MET A 63 -3.01 -6.52 -6.77
N ALA A 64 -2.12 -7.42 -6.34
CA ALA A 64 -1.36 -8.28 -7.25
C ALA A 64 -2.28 -9.20 -8.09
N ALA A 65 -3.37 -9.69 -7.51
CA ALA A 65 -4.36 -10.50 -8.22
C ALA A 65 -5.17 -9.67 -9.24
N VAL A 66 -5.51 -8.42 -8.89
CA VAL A 66 -6.14 -7.47 -9.81
C VAL A 66 -5.25 -7.20 -11.02
N GLU A 67 -3.99 -6.82 -10.80
CA GLU A 67 -3.04 -6.53 -11.89
C GLU A 67 -2.86 -7.73 -12.83
N ARG A 68 -2.72 -8.94 -12.26
CA ARG A 68 -2.65 -10.15 -13.07
C ARG A 68 -3.91 -10.38 -13.89
N GLY A 69 -5.09 -10.20 -13.29
CA GLY A 69 -6.38 -10.39 -13.95
C GLY A 69 -6.66 -9.38 -15.06
N GLU A 70 -6.12 -8.16 -14.92
CA GLU A 70 -6.18 -7.10 -15.94
C GLU A 70 -5.10 -7.23 -17.02
N GLY A 71 -4.19 -8.22 -16.90
CA GLY A 71 -3.18 -8.52 -17.91
C GLY A 71 -1.88 -7.73 -17.78
N ALA A 72 -1.57 -7.20 -16.59
CA ALA A 72 -0.30 -6.55 -16.33
C ALA A 72 0.88 -7.53 -16.43
N ASP A 73 2.07 -7.00 -16.71
CA ASP A 73 3.29 -7.78 -16.77
C ASP A 73 3.62 -8.46 -15.44
N ASP A 74 4.22 -9.65 -15.53
CA ASP A 74 4.69 -10.42 -14.37
C ASP A 74 5.62 -9.60 -13.44
N ALA A 75 6.36 -8.64 -13.99
CA ALA A 75 7.21 -7.74 -13.21
C ALA A 75 6.39 -6.86 -12.25
N VAL A 76 5.26 -6.32 -12.72
CA VAL A 76 4.33 -5.52 -11.91
C VAL A 76 3.72 -6.37 -10.80
N VAL A 77 3.24 -7.57 -11.15
CA VAL A 77 2.66 -8.52 -10.19
C VAL A 77 3.67 -8.91 -9.11
N ARG A 78 4.92 -9.20 -9.50
CA ARG A 78 6.00 -9.49 -8.54
C ARG A 78 6.32 -8.28 -7.67
N GLY A 79 6.28 -7.06 -8.20
CA GLY A 79 6.48 -5.83 -7.43
C GLY A 79 5.49 -5.70 -6.27
N TRP A 80 4.21 -5.97 -6.51
CA TRP A 80 3.18 -5.98 -5.47
C TRP A 80 3.41 -7.07 -4.42
N LEU A 81 3.72 -8.30 -4.86
CA LEU A 81 3.99 -9.40 -3.94
C LEU A 81 5.25 -9.16 -3.10
N ALA A 82 6.29 -8.53 -3.66
CA ALA A 82 7.49 -8.15 -2.93
C ALA A 82 7.18 -7.15 -1.81
N ARG A 83 6.36 -6.14 -2.11
CA ARG A 83 5.88 -5.18 -1.10
C ARG A 83 5.06 -5.85 0.01
N ALA A 84 4.27 -6.87 -0.33
CA ALA A 84 3.47 -7.59 0.65
C ALA A 84 4.33 -8.27 1.73
N LEU A 85 5.51 -8.81 1.38
CA LEU A 85 6.34 -9.59 2.30
C LEU A 85 6.77 -8.85 3.58
N THR A 86 6.89 -7.52 3.51
CA THR A 86 7.26 -6.67 4.63
C THR A 86 6.08 -5.88 5.21
N ALA A 87 4.92 -5.93 4.55
CA ALA A 87 3.71 -5.26 5.02
C ALA A 87 3.11 -5.95 6.25
N SER A 88 2.31 -5.21 7.01
CA SER A 88 1.56 -5.75 8.14
C SER A 88 0.67 -6.91 7.71
N ARG A 89 0.48 -7.90 8.58
CA ARG A 89 -0.53 -8.96 8.36
C ARG A 89 -1.96 -8.44 8.58
N GLY A 90 -2.12 -7.21 9.06
CA GLY A 90 -3.39 -6.65 9.48
C GLY A 90 -3.86 -7.23 10.82
N PRO A 91 -5.14 -7.02 11.15
CA PRO A 91 -5.74 -7.53 12.37
C PRO A 91 -5.65 -9.05 12.50
N GLN A 92 -5.35 -9.51 13.72
CA GLN A 92 -5.24 -10.91 14.10
C GLN A 92 -5.89 -11.13 15.47
N TRP A 93 -6.12 -12.38 15.87
CA TRP A 93 -6.60 -12.69 17.21
C TRP A 93 -5.50 -12.47 18.23
N CYS A 94 -5.59 -11.39 18.99
CA CYS A 94 -4.61 -11.02 20.01
C CYS A 94 -5.22 -11.18 21.40
N CYS A 95 -4.52 -11.87 22.29
CA CYS A 95 -4.90 -11.95 23.70
C CYS A 95 -4.66 -10.61 24.41
N ASP A 96 -5.69 -10.00 24.97
CA ASP A 96 -5.57 -8.72 25.69
C ASP A 96 -4.82 -8.86 27.02
N LYS A 97 -4.76 -10.07 27.58
CA LYS A 97 -4.03 -10.35 28.83
C LYS A 97 -2.53 -10.58 28.60
N CYS A 98 -2.15 -11.42 27.64
CA CYS A 98 -0.75 -11.85 27.46
C CYS A 98 -0.13 -11.47 26.10
N GLN A 99 -0.87 -10.78 25.24
CA GLN A 99 -0.45 -10.37 23.90
C GLN A 99 -0.12 -11.53 22.94
N ASN A 100 -0.44 -12.78 23.31
CA ASN A 100 -0.27 -13.92 22.40
C ASN A 100 -1.16 -13.74 21.16
N ILE A 101 -0.59 -13.97 19.99
CA ILE A 101 -1.29 -13.93 18.70
C ILE A 101 -1.70 -15.36 18.34
N GLN A 102 -2.96 -15.57 17.98
CA GLN A 102 -3.51 -16.86 17.59
C GLN A 102 -4.07 -16.83 16.17
N ALA A 103 -3.96 -17.96 15.47
CA ALA A 103 -4.44 -18.09 14.09
C ALA A 103 -5.97 -18.17 14.00
N SER A 104 -6.62 -18.73 15.03
CA SER A 104 -8.07 -18.91 15.10
C SER A 104 -8.63 -18.35 16.39
N TRP A 105 -9.86 -17.86 16.34
CA TRP A 105 -10.58 -17.49 17.56
C TRP A 105 -10.86 -18.73 18.42
N GLY A 106 -10.79 -18.55 19.73
CA GLY A 106 -11.21 -19.52 20.74
C GLY A 106 -11.66 -18.80 22.02
N PRO A 107 -12.49 -19.45 22.85
CA PRO A 107 -12.99 -18.83 24.08
C PRO A 107 -11.91 -18.68 25.15
N VAL A 108 -10.79 -19.40 25.02
CA VAL A 108 -9.68 -19.43 25.99
C VAL A 108 -8.37 -19.24 25.22
N CYS A 109 -7.49 -18.38 25.72
CA CYS A 109 -6.16 -18.23 25.16
C CYS A 109 -5.31 -19.48 25.40
N ASP A 110 -4.73 -20.03 24.33
CA ASP A 110 -3.85 -21.21 24.31
C ASP A 110 -2.53 -21.03 25.09
N ASN A 111 -2.09 -19.79 25.31
CA ASN A 111 -0.87 -19.47 26.05
C ASN A 111 -1.12 -19.27 27.56
N CYS A 112 -2.03 -18.35 27.92
CA CYS A 112 -2.22 -17.95 29.32
C CYS A 112 -3.50 -18.46 29.99
N ALA A 113 -4.27 -19.30 29.29
CA ALA A 113 -5.56 -19.83 29.74
C ALA A 113 -6.60 -18.76 30.15
N GLY A 114 -6.48 -17.53 29.64
CA GLY A 114 -7.44 -16.45 29.91
C GLY A 114 -8.74 -16.65 29.12
N PHE A 115 -9.88 -16.67 29.80
CA PHE A 115 -11.21 -16.76 29.18
C PHE A 115 -11.66 -15.40 28.64
N ASP A 116 -12.24 -15.39 27.43
CA ASP A 116 -12.79 -14.20 26.75
C ASP A 116 -11.79 -13.05 26.65
N THR A 117 -10.56 -13.38 26.24
CA THR A 117 -9.46 -12.41 26.13
C THR A 117 -9.00 -12.15 24.70
N LEU A 118 -9.60 -12.80 23.68
CA LEU A 118 -9.16 -12.65 22.28
C LEU A 118 -9.93 -11.55 21.56
N SER A 119 -9.20 -10.52 21.16
CA SER A 119 -9.71 -9.40 20.37
C SER A 119 -9.14 -9.42 18.96
N TRP A 120 -9.97 -9.07 17.97
CA TRP A 120 -9.54 -8.88 16.59
C TRP A 120 -8.91 -7.50 16.45
N ARG A 121 -7.58 -7.44 16.50
CA ARG A 121 -6.83 -6.18 16.39
C ARG A 121 -5.49 -6.42 15.77
N GLU A 122 -4.91 -5.37 15.24
CA GLU A 122 -3.53 -5.44 14.78
C GLU A 122 -2.60 -5.61 15.99
N PRO A 123 -1.71 -6.62 15.99
CA PRO A 123 -0.72 -6.75 17.05
C PRO A 123 0.16 -5.50 17.08
N ALA A 124 0.46 -5.01 18.29
CA ALA A 124 1.53 -4.03 18.43
C ALA A 124 2.80 -4.65 17.85
N GLN A 125 3.42 -3.99 16.87
CA GLN A 125 4.50 -4.54 16.07
C GLN A 125 5.62 -5.11 16.96
N THR A 126 5.55 -6.40 17.28
CA THR A 126 6.76 -7.19 17.41
C THR A 126 7.21 -7.32 15.97
N ALA A 127 8.26 -6.59 15.61
CA ALA A 127 9.00 -6.88 14.39
C ALA A 127 9.35 -8.37 14.47
N ALA A 128 8.51 -9.21 13.86
CA ALA A 128 8.85 -10.59 13.62
C ALA A 128 10.13 -10.47 12.83
N PRO A 129 11.27 -11.02 13.32
CA PRO A 129 12.53 -10.88 12.62
C PRO A 129 12.28 -11.34 11.20
N LEU A 130 12.48 -10.42 10.25
CA LEU A 130 12.38 -10.74 8.85
C LEU A 130 13.26 -11.97 8.61
N PRO A 131 12.79 -13.00 7.89
CA PRO A 131 13.68 -14.08 7.51
C PRO A 131 14.90 -13.47 6.81
N HIS A 132 16.11 -13.85 7.24
CA HIS A 132 17.35 -13.29 6.74
C HIS A 132 17.32 -13.23 5.20
N GLY A 133 17.48 -12.02 4.63
CA GLY A 133 17.45 -11.79 3.19
C GLY A 133 16.19 -11.12 2.65
N ALA A 134 15.12 -11.00 3.43
CA ALA A 134 13.93 -10.25 3.00
C ALA A 134 14.25 -8.75 2.77
N GLU A 135 15.22 -8.22 3.50
CA GLU A 135 15.80 -6.87 3.34
C GLU A 135 16.29 -6.61 1.90
N MET A 136 16.75 -7.64 1.19
CA MET A 136 17.37 -7.54 -0.14
C MET A 136 16.39 -7.79 -1.29
N LEU A 137 15.15 -8.19 -1.01
CA LEU A 137 14.15 -8.52 -2.04
C LEU A 137 13.86 -7.38 -3.03
N PRO A 138 13.81 -6.09 -2.62
CA PRO A 138 13.66 -4.99 -3.56
C PRO A 138 14.77 -4.92 -4.62
N LEU A 139 15.95 -5.47 -4.33
CA LEU A 139 17.08 -5.51 -5.27
C LEU A 139 17.04 -6.74 -6.19
N ILE A 140 16.37 -7.82 -5.80
CA ILE A 140 16.29 -9.08 -6.55
C ILE A 140 15.15 -9.06 -7.55
N VAL A 141 14.02 -8.45 -7.21
CA VAL A 141 12.80 -8.46 -8.04
C VAL A 141 12.92 -7.54 -9.27
N GLY A 142 13.96 -6.70 -9.33
CA GLY A 142 14.15 -5.71 -10.37
C GLY A 142 13.23 -4.50 -10.15
N ARG A 143 13.75 -3.30 -10.40
CA ARG A 143 12.88 -2.11 -10.46
C ARG A 143 11.92 -2.30 -11.63
N PRO A 144 10.63 -1.94 -11.50
CA PRO A 144 9.75 -1.85 -12.66
C PRO A 144 10.48 -0.98 -13.70
N THR A 145 10.60 -1.49 -14.93
CA THR A 145 11.09 -0.67 -16.04
C THR A 145 10.15 0.53 -16.11
N PRO A 146 10.66 1.77 -16.03
CA PRO A 146 9.81 2.93 -16.24
C PRO A 146 9.14 2.76 -17.60
N GLU A 147 7.82 2.87 -17.63
CA GLU A 147 7.04 2.98 -18.85
C GLU A 147 7.67 4.11 -19.68
N PRO A 148 7.95 3.91 -20.99
CA PRO A 148 8.57 4.96 -21.78
C PRO A 148 7.70 6.21 -21.68
N GLU A 149 8.29 7.29 -21.15
CA GLU A 149 7.64 8.61 -21.18
C GLU A 149 7.23 8.86 -22.63
N PRO A 150 5.99 9.30 -22.88
CA PRO A 150 5.56 9.64 -24.23
C PRO A 150 6.56 10.64 -24.80
N GLU A 151 7.17 10.30 -25.94
CA GLU A 151 8.06 11.23 -26.64
C GLU A 151 7.32 12.56 -26.80
N PRO A 152 7.93 13.70 -26.43
CA PRO A 152 7.27 14.98 -26.54
C PRO A 152 6.86 15.19 -28.00
N ASP A 153 5.59 15.55 -28.19
CA ASP A 153 5.07 15.99 -29.48
C ASP A 153 5.98 17.10 -30.02
N PRO A 154 6.39 17.12 -31.30
CA PRO A 154 7.24 18.17 -31.87
C PRO A 154 6.80 19.60 -31.54
N GLU A 155 5.51 19.86 -31.31
CA GLU A 155 5.02 21.18 -30.86
C GLU A 155 5.50 21.55 -29.44
N THR A 156 5.67 20.59 -28.53
CA THR A 156 6.13 20.84 -27.14
C THR A 156 7.65 21.04 -27.08
N ALA A 157 8.40 20.45 -28.03
CA ALA A 157 9.85 20.60 -28.10
C ALA A 157 10.28 22.01 -28.57
N GLU A 158 9.50 22.63 -29.45
CA GLU A 158 9.76 24.02 -29.90
C GLU A 158 9.51 25.05 -28.78
N GLU A 159 8.51 24.84 -27.93
CA GLU A 159 8.17 25.76 -26.82
C GLU A 159 9.24 25.77 -25.70
N ILE A 160 9.92 24.64 -25.46
CA ILE A 160 11.00 24.54 -24.46
C ILE A 160 12.27 25.26 -24.93
N LEU A 161 12.55 25.22 -26.23
CA LEU A 161 13.72 25.88 -26.83
C LEU A 161 13.57 27.42 -26.84
N GLU A 162 12.36 27.94 -27.01
CA GLU A 162 12.11 29.39 -26.92
C GLU A 162 12.16 29.92 -25.48
N ALA A 163 11.88 29.09 -24.48
CA ALA A 163 11.98 29.47 -23.07
C ALA A 163 13.43 29.57 -22.58
N GLU A 164 14.33 28.67 -23.00
CA GLU A 164 15.76 28.71 -22.61
C GLU A 164 16.55 29.86 -23.25
N LEU A 165 16.07 30.45 -24.35
CA LEU A 165 16.74 31.55 -25.04
C LEU A 165 16.40 32.94 -24.47
N ASN A 166 15.42 33.05 -23.55
CA ASN A 166 14.94 34.32 -23.00
C ASN A 166 15.41 34.63 -21.57
N GLU A 167 16.42 33.93 -21.07
CA GLU A 167 17.08 34.29 -19.81
C GLU A 167 18.12 35.40 -20.06
N ASP A 168 17.64 36.65 -20.05
CA ASP A 168 18.48 37.86 -20.07
C ASP A 168 19.43 37.88 -18.85
N PRO A 169 20.77 37.95 -19.04
CA PRO A 169 21.69 38.02 -17.91
C PRO A 169 21.94 39.49 -17.56
N MET A 170 21.33 40.03 -16.51
CA MET A 170 21.96 41.09 -15.70
C MET A 170 21.12 41.53 -14.50
N ALA A 171 21.69 41.38 -13.29
CA ALA A 171 21.84 42.46 -12.31
C ALA A 171 22.69 42.00 -11.11
N GLU A 172 23.97 42.38 -11.06
CA GLU A 172 24.70 42.44 -9.79
C GLU A 172 24.27 43.69 -9.00
N PRO A 173 24.19 43.64 -7.66
CA PRO A 173 24.36 44.84 -6.87
C PRO A 173 25.68 44.82 -6.09
N ASP A 174 26.37 45.94 -6.24
CA ASP A 174 27.63 46.40 -5.67
C ASP A 174 27.98 45.96 -4.23
N ALA A 175 29.27 45.70 -4.07
CA ALA A 175 29.98 45.69 -2.81
C ALA A 175 30.03 47.10 -2.19
N VAL A 176 29.67 47.22 -0.91
CA VAL A 176 30.14 48.32 -0.05
C VAL A 176 30.97 47.74 1.09
N LEU A 177 32.24 48.14 1.10
CA LEU A 177 33.24 47.83 2.11
C LEU A 177 32.94 48.51 3.47
N ALA A 178 33.21 47.72 4.52
CA ALA A 178 33.93 48.08 5.76
C ALA A 178 33.28 49.01 6.81
N ALA A 179 33.08 48.44 8.02
CA ALA A 179 33.84 48.85 9.20
C ALA A 179 33.83 47.79 10.31
N ARG A 180 35.03 47.56 10.85
CA ARG A 180 35.39 46.75 12.02
C ARG A 180 34.75 47.29 13.31
N GLY A 181 34.54 46.41 14.29
CA GLY A 181 34.45 46.82 15.70
C GLY A 181 33.86 45.78 16.64
N ALA A 182 34.69 44.86 17.13
CA ALA A 182 34.35 44.00 18.26
C ALA A 182 34.68 44.67 19.60
N LYS A 183 33.67 44.70 20.52
CA LYS A 183 33.69 44.86 22.00
C LYS A 183 34.28 46.17 22.61
N PRO A 184 34.02 46.53 23.91
CA PRO A 184 33.59 45.70 25.05
C PRO A 184 32.51 46.27 26.04
N GLU A 185 32.16 45.43 27.02
CA GLU A 185 31.70 45.68 28.43
C GLU A 185 30.37 46.42 28.73
N ASN A 186 29.41 45.70 29.34
CA ASN A 186 29.29 45.57 30.81
C ASN A 186 28.52 44.29 31.18
#